data_AF-A0A935JIR1-F1
#
_entry.id   AF-A0A935JIR1-F1
#
_cell.length_a   1.000
_cell.length_b   1.000
_cell.length_c   1.000
_cell.angle_alpha   90.00
_cell.angle_beta   90.00
_cell.angle_gamma   90.00
#
_symmetry.space_group_name_H-M   'P 1'
#
loop_
_entity.id
_entity.type
_entity.pdbx_description
1 polymer ?
#
loop_
_entity_poly.entity_id
_entity_poly.type
_entity_poly.pdbx_seq_one_letter_code
_entity_poly.pdbx_strand_id
1 'polypeptide(L)'
;MKKFRFDFTKLFSNTEIWKDGITIGLLATLETLLCIEAIDKLDRRNRITPINRELVAQGIGNMTCGLLGAIPMTAVVVRGSANVDAGARTKLSAFTHGLFLLLAVLLVPFLLNKIPYASLAAILIITGYNPDKT
;
A
#
# COMPACT_ATOMS: atom_id res chain seq x y z
N MET A 1 -3.34 -14.04 24.26
CA MET A 1 -2.52 -12.85 23.91
C MET A 1 -1.08 -13.30 23.61
N LYS A 2 -0.66 -13.35 22.34
CA LYS A 2 0.77 -13.46 22.03
C LYS A 2 1.43 -12.16 22.49
N LYS A 3 2.43 -12.26 23.36
CA LYS A 3 3.19 -11.11 23.87
C LYS A 3 4.02 -10.56 22.69
N PHE A 4 3.62 -9.42 22.12
CA PHE A 4 4.37 -8.73 21.09
C PHE A 4 5.66 -8.20 21.73
N ARG A 5 6.73 -8.98 21.67
CA ARG A 5 8.05 -8.60 22.19
C ARG A 5 8.94 -8.40 20.98
N PHE A 6 9.41 -7.17 20.78
CA PHE A 6 10.40 -6.86 19.75
C PHE A 6 11.70 -7.58 20.09
N ASP A 7 11.93 -8.72 19.44
CA ASP A 7 13.12 -9.53 19.61
C ASP A 7 14.10 -9.25 18.47
N PHE A 8 14.82 -8.13 18.60
CA PHE A 8 15.80 -7.69 17.62
C PHE A 8 17.02 -8.61 17.53
N THR A 9 17.22 -9.50 18.51
CA THR A 9 18.31 -10.49 18.48
C THR A 9 18.17 -11.43 17.28
N LYS A 10 16.93 -11.73 16.86
CA LYS A 10 16.67 -12.56 15.66
C LYS A 10 17.09 -11.91 14.35
N LEU A 11 17.19 -10.57 14.30
CA LEU A 11 17.64 -9.83 13.12
C LEU A 11 19.06 -10.22 12.71
N PHE A 12 19.93 -10.46 13.70
CA PHE A 12 21.34 -10.80 13.46
C PHE A 12 21.56 -12.32 13.34
N SER A 13 20.63 -13.13 13.85
CA SER A 13 20.78 -14.59 13.88
C SER A 13 20.10 -15.31 12.72
N ASN A 14 19.11 -14.70 12.06
CA ASN A 14 18.32 -15.36 11.02
C ASN A 14 18.53 -14.73 9.63
N THR A 15 19.20 -15.47 8.75
CA THR A 15 19.44 -15.08 7.34
C THR A 15 18.14 -14.97 6.53
N GLU A 16 17.08 -15.69 6.88
CA GLU A 16 15.80 -15.65 6.16
C GLU A 16 15.15 -14.26 6.23
N ILE A 17 15.26 -13.57 7.38
CA ILE A 17 14.71 -12.23 7.56
C ILE A 17 15.31 -11.24 6.56
N TRP A 18 16.62 -11.36 6.30
CA TRP A 18 17.32 -10.52 5.33
C TRP A 18 16.94 -10.89 3.89
N LYS A 19 16.82 -12.18 3.59
CA LYS A 19 16.37 -12.64 2.26
C LYS A 19 14.97 -12.12 1.95
N ASP A 20 14.00 -12.38 2.83
CA ASP A 20 12.62 -11.96 2.64
C ASP A 20 12.49 -10.43 2.61
N GLY A 21 13.21 -9.73 3.50
CA GLY A 21 13.22 -8.26 3.54
C GLY A 21 13.74 -7.63 2.25
N ILE A 22 14.82 -8.18 1.68
CA ILE A 22 15.37 -7.72 0.39
C ILE A 22 14.39 -8.04 -0.74
N THR A 23 13.82 -9.26 -0.79
CA THR A 23 12.86 -9.65 -1.83
C THR A 23 11.61 -8.77 -1.80
N ILE A 24 11.03 -8.55 -0.63
CA ILE A 24 9.86 -7.67 -0.45
C ILE A 24 10.22 -6.23 -0.80
N GLY A 25 11.38 -5.72 -0.36
CA GLY A 25 11.83 -4.37 -0.65
C GLY A 25 12.00 -4.11 -2.15
N LEU A 26 12.59 -5.07 -2.87
CA LEU A 26 12.75 -5.02 -4.33
C LEU A 26 11.39 -5.08 -5.04
N LEU A 27 10.54 -6.03 -4.66
CA LEU A 27 9.19 -6.17 -5.22
C LEU A 27 8.38 -4.89 -5.02
N ALA A 28 8.39 -4.35 -3.79
CA ALA A 28 7.69 -3.13 -3.43
C ALA A 28 8.21 -1.91 -4.21
N THR A 29 9.51 -1.84 -4.47
CA THR A 29 10.13 -0.77 -5.27
C THR A 29 9.70 -0.88 -6.72
N LEU A 30 9.78 -2.08 -7.31
CA LEU A 30 9.38 -2.33 -8.70
C LEU A 30 7.90 -2.00 -8.93
N GLU A 31 7.03 -2.46 -8.05
CA GLU A 31 5.60 -2.19 -8.11
C GLU A 31 5.32 -0.69 -8.02
N THR A 32 5.98 0.03 -7.11
CA THR A 32 5.83 1.48 -6.99
C THR A 32 6.26 2.21 -8.25
N LEU A 33 7.38 1.82 -8.87
CA LEU A 33 7.86 2.44 -10.11
C LEU A 33 6.88 2.21 -11.27
N LEU A 34 6.40 0.97 -11.44
CA LEU A 34 5.40 0.63 -12.45
C LEU A 34 4.10 1.42 -12.23
N CYS A 35 3.68 1.58 -10.96
CA CYS A 35 2.51 2.38 -10.62
C CYS A 35 2.70 3.85 -10.95
N ILE A 36 3.85 4.43 -10.59
CA ILE A 36 4.15 5.84 -10.92
C ILE A 36 4.08 6.05 -12.44
N GLU A 37 4.70 5.17 -13.22
CA GLU A 37 4.69 5.29 -14.68
C GLU A 37 3.27 5.18 -15.26
N ALA A 38 2.45 4.24 -14.76
CA ALA A 38 1.07 4.08 -15.18
C ALA A 38 0.21 5.31 -14.83
N ILE A 39 0.35 5.85 -13.61
CA ILE A 39 -0.41 7.02 -13.16
C ILE A 39 0.02 8.31 -13.86
N ASP A 40 1.33 8.52 -14.06
CA ASP A 40 1.84 9.69 -14.79
C ASP A 40 1.35 9.69 -16.24
N LYS A 41 1.16 8.51 -16.88
CA LYS A 41 0.55 8.37 -18.21
C LYS A 41 -0.95 8.72 -18.24
N LEU A 42 -1.67 8.46 -17.15
CA LEU A 42 -3.10 8.77 -17.02
C LEU A 42 -3.34 10.25 -16.67
N ASP A 43 -2.36 10.93 -16.07
CA ASP A 43 -2.51 12.31 -15.65
C ASP A 43 -2.64 13.26 -16.85
N ARG A 44 -3.85 13.78 -17.07
CA ARG A 44 -4.16 14.73 -18.15
C ARG A 44 -3.34 16.03 -18.13
N ARG A 45 -2.62 16.30 -17.04
CA ARG A 45 -1.74 17.46 -16.89
C ARG A 45 -0.27 17.17 -17.19
N ASN A 46 0.07 15.92 -17.51
CA ASN A 46 1.45 15.48 -17.78
C ASN A 46 2.43 15.90 -16.66
N ARG A 47 1.99 15.81 -15.39
CA ARG A 47 2.90 16.07 -14.27
C ARG A 47 3.83 14.86 -14.12
N ILE A 48 5.09 15.14 -13.82
CA ILE A 48 6.10 14.10 -13.62
C ILE A 48 6.33 13.91 -12.13
N THR A 49 6.15 12.68 -11.67
CA THR A 49 6.37 12.34 -10.26
C THR A 49 7.88 12.18 -9.98
N PRO A 50 8.42 12.86 -8.95
CA PRO A 50 9.83 12.71 -8.59
C PRO A 50 10.08 11.35 -7.92
N ILE A 51 10.51 10.37 -8.71
CA ILE A 51 10.71 8.96 -8.32
C ILE A 51 11.53 8.82 -7.03
N ASN A 52 12.69 9.47 -6.95
CA ASN A 52 13.58 9.35 -5.78
C ASN A 52 12.88 9.77 -4.48
N ARG A 53 12.04 10.82 -4.54
CA ARG A 53 11.29 11.29 -3.37
C ARG A 53 10.21 10.29 -2.96
N GLU A 54 9.57 9.64 -3.93
CA GLU A 54 8.55 8.63 -3.67
C GLU A 54 9.16 7.36 -3.07
N LEU A 55 10.32 6.89 -3.59
CA LEU A 55 11.03 5.74 -3.03
C LEU A 55 11.53 5.99 -1.61
N VAL A 56 12.06 7.18 -1.32
CA VAL A 56 12.45 7.55 0.06
C VAL A 56 11.22 7.59 0.98
N ALA A 57 10.11 8.17 0.52
CA ALA A 57 8.86 8.21 1.28
C ALA A 57 8.33 6.79 1.56
N GLN A 58 8.36 5.90 0.56
CA GLN A 58 7.99 4.49 0.69
C GLN A 58 8.91 3.76 1.68
N GLY A 59 10.22 3.95 1.58
CA GLY A 59 11.18 3.34 2.49
C GLY A 59 10.93 3.74 3.94
N ILE A 60 10.71 5.04 4.20
CA ILE A 60 10.36 5.54 5.54
C ILE A 60 9.01 4.97 5.98
N GLY A 61 8.01 4.95 5.11
CA GLY A 61 6.70 4.37 5.41
C GLY A 61 6.77 2.88 5.75
N ASN A 62 7.62 2.12 5.06
CA ASN A 62 7.78 0.70 5.32
C ASN A 62 8.60 0.41 6.60
N MET A 63 9.57 1.27 6.93
CA MET A 63 10.23 1.22 8.24
C MET A 63 9.24 1.47 9.38
N THR A 64 8.34 2.47 9.25
CA THR A 64 7.30 2.70 10.26
C THR A 64 6.28 1.57 10.32
N CYS A 65 5.92 0.97 9.18
CA CYS A 65 5.07 -0.23 9.16
C CYS A 65 5.71 -1.38 9.94
N GLY A 66 6.99 -1.68 9.71
CA GLY A 66 7.72 -2.72 10.42
C GLY A 66 7.76 -2.50 11.94
N LEU A 67 7.96 -1.25 12.37
CA LEU A 67 7.95 -0.89 13.80
C LEU A 67 6.57 -1.04 14.45
N LEU A 68 5.50 -0.75 13.72
CA LEU A 68 4.13 -0.86 14.23
C LEU A 68 3.55 -2.29 14.08
N GLY A 69 4.30 -3.22 13.47
CA GLY A 69 3.80 -4.56 13.15
C GLY A 69 2.78 -4.57 12.01
N ALA A 70 2.75 -3.51 11.20
CA ALA A 70 1.91 -3.41 10.02
C ALA A 70 2.58 -4.09 8.80
N ILE A 71 1.77 -4.35 7.78
CA ILE A 71 2.20 -4.97 6.53
C ILE A 71 2.91 -3.90 5.67
N PRO A 72 3.97 -4.25 4.92
CA PRO A 72 4.62 -3.33 3.98
C PRO A 72 3.62 -2.72 2.98
N MET A 73 3.82 -1.45 2.65
CA MET A 73 3.00 -0.69 1.72
C MET A 73 3.70 -0.46 0.36
N THR A 74 2.87 -0.40 -0.69
CA THR A 74 3.23 -0.10 -2.08
C THR A 74 2.28 0.94 -2.68
N ALA A 75 2.69 1.58 -3.78
CA ALA A 75 1.75 2.30 -4.62
C ALA A 75 0.86 1.29 -5.38
N VAL A 76 -0.38 1.69 -5.69
CA VAL A 76 -1.36 0.81 -6.34
C VAL A 76 -2.03 1.54 -7.49
N VAL A 77 -1.92 1.00 -8.70
CA VAL A 77 -2.47 1.59 -9.94
C VAL A 77 -3.96 1.89 -9.79
N VAL A 78 -4.76 0.92 -9.36
CA VAL A 78 -6.22 1.04 -9.29
C VAL A 78 -6.69 2.20 -8.41
N ARG A 79 -6.01 2.45 -7.28
CA ARG A 79 -6.35 3.60 -6.42
C ARG A 79 -5.89 4.92 -7.05
N GLY A 80 -4.75 4.90 -7.73
CA GLY A 80 -4.23 6.05 -8.44
C GLY A 80 -5.12 6.44 -9.63
N SER A 81 -5.56 5.49 -10.46
CA SER A 81 -6.43 5.72 -11.62
C SER A 81 -7.77 6.29 -11.18
N ALA A 82 -8.44 5.65 -10.22
CA ALA A 82 -9.68 6.15 -9.65
C ALA A 82 -9.54 7.57 -9.06
N ASN A 83 -8.39 7.88 -8.46
CA ASN A 83 -8.12 9.21 -7.92
C ASN A 83 -7.88 10.26 -9.03
N VAL A 84 -7.21 9.88 -10.14
CA VAL A 84 -7.05 10.72 -11.33
C VAL A 84 -8.40 10.95 -12.01
N ASP A 85 -9.23 9.92 -12.16
CA ASP A 85 -10.56 9.97 -12.78
C ASP A 85 -11.55 10.79 -11.94
N ALA A 86 -11.43 10.74 -10.61
CA ALA A 86 -12.15 11.64 -9.70
C ALA A 86 -11.67 13.11 -9.80
N GLY A 87 -10.67 13.40 -10.64
CA GLY A 87 -10.16 14.75 -10.89
C GLY A 87 -9.25 15.28 -9.78
N ALA A 88 -8.65 14.41 -8.97
CA ALA A 88 -7.79 14.83 -7.86
C ALA A 88 -6.57 15.62 -8.34
N ARG A 89 -6.34 16.76 -7.69
CA ARG A 89 -5.28 17.71 -8.10
C ARG A 89 -4.10 17.73 -7.13
N THR A 90 -4.32 17.37 -5.87
CA THR A 90 -3.36 17.52 -4.78
C THR A 90 -3.23 16.23 -3.99
N LYS A 91 -2.14 16.12 -3.21
CA LYS A 91 -1.89 15.00 -2.30
C LYS A 91 -2.92 14.89 -1.16
N LEU A 92 -3.77 15.91 -0.98
CA LEU A 92 -4.82 15.90 0.04
C LEU A 92 -5.83 14.78 -0.19
N SER A 93 -6.14 14.42 -1.44
CA SER A 93 -7.08 13.33 -1.74
C SER A 93 -6.61 11.99 -1.14
N ALA A 94 -5.32 11.68 -1.31
CA ALA A 94 -4.73 10.47 -0.73
C ALA A 94 -4.71 10.52 0.80
N PHE A 95 -4.39 11.68 1.38
CA PHE A 95 -4.37 11.87 2.83
C PHE A 95 -5.77 11.74 3.46
N THR A 96 -6.79 12.39 2.89
CA THR A 96 -8.16 12.31 3.40
C THR A 96 -8.73 10.90 3.24
N HIS A 97 -8.45 10.22 2.13
CA HIS A 97 -8.82 8.82 1.96
C HIS A 97 -8.19 7.92 3.05
N GLY A 98 -6.89 8.09 3.31
CA GLY A 98 -6.21 7.38 4.40
C GLY A 98 -6.78 7.69 5.78
N LEU A 99 -7.15 8.95 6.03
CA LEU A 99 -7.81 9.36 7.28
C LEU A 99 -9.19 8.69 7.44
N PHE A 100 -9.98 8.61 6.37
CA PHE A 100 -11.27 7.91 6.42
C PHE A 100 -11.11 6.42 6.68
N LEU A 101 -10.09 5.77 6.10
CA LEU A 101 -9.80 4.37 6.39
C LEU A 101 -9.40 4.17 7.86
N LEU A 102 -8.54 5.05 8.40
CA LEU A 102 -8.17 5.00 9.80
C LEU A 102 -9.39 5.16 10.72
N LEU A 103 -10.25 6.14 10.45
CA LEU A 103 -11.48 6.36 11.20
C LEU A 103 -12.44 5.16 11.10
N ALA A 104 -12.59 4.56 9.92
CA ALA A 104 -13.44 3.39 9.73
C ALA A 104 -12.98 2.21 10.59
N VAL A 105 -11.66 1.96 10.64
CA VAL A 105 -11.08 0.88 11.45
C VAL A 105 -11.25 1.14 12.95
N LEU A 106 -11.10 2.39 13.40
CA LEU A 106 -11.23 2.75 14.81
C LEU A 106 -12.68 2.79 15.29
N LEU A 107 -13.61 3.27 14.47
CA LEU A 107 -14.99 3.55 14.87
C LEU A 107 -15.95 2.38 14.62
N VAL A 108 -15.68 1.53 13.61
CA VAL A 108 -16.64 0.49 13.19
C VAL A 108 -16.04 -0.94 13.13
N PRO A 109 -15.21 -1.38 14.10
CA PRO A 109 -14.60 -2.70 14.06
C PRO A 109 -15.64 -3.84 14.11
N PHE A 110 -16.80 -3.63 14.76
CA PHE A 110 -17.86 -4.63 14.86
C PHE A 110 -18.46 -5.00 13.50
N LEU A 111 -18.57 -4.04 12.58
CA LEU A 111 -19.10 -4.30 11.24
C LEU A 111 -18.03 -4.90 10.33
N LEU A 112 -16.79 -4.40 10.43
CA LEU A 112 -15.64 -4.93 9.69
C LEU A 112 -15.41 -6.43 9.96
N ASN A 113 -15.57 -6.88 11.20
CA ASN A 113 -15.44 -8.28 11.58
C ASN A 113 -16.59 -9.18 11.08
N LYS A 114 -17.68 -8.61 10.57
CA LYS A 114 -18.80 -9.37 9.98
C LYS A 114 -18.65 -9.58 8.47
N ILE A 115 -17.63 -8.99 7.84
CA ILE A 115 -17.44 -9.12 6.39
C ILE A 115 -17.05 -10.58 6.08
N PRO A 116 -17.85 -11.33 5.30
CA PRO A 116 -17.54 -12.71 4.98
C PRO A 116 -16.34 -12.80 4.02
N TYR A 117 -15.44 -13.75 4.28
CA TYR A 117 -14.26 -13.97 3.44
C TYR A 117 -14.59 -14.26 1.97
N ALA A 118 -15.75 -14.88 1.71
CA ALA A 118 -16.23 -15.12 0.35
C ALA A 118 -16.41 -13.82 -0.45
N SER A 119 -16.89 -12.74 0.17
CA SER A 119 -17.03 -11.44 -0.50
C SER A 119 -15.67 -10.82 -0.79
N LEU A 120 -14.69 -10.92 0.12
CA LEU A 120 -13.32 -10.45 -0.14
C LEU A 120 -12.68 -11.23 -1.30
N ALA A 121 -12.83 -12.56 -1.33
CA ALA A 121 -12.32 -13.39 -2.42
C ALA A 121 -12.97 -13.03 -3.77
N ALA A 122 -14.28 -12.81 -3.79
CA ALA A 122 -14.99 -12.38 -4.99
C ALA A 122 -14.46 -11.03 -5.52
N ILE A 123 -14.26 -10.04 -4.64
CA ILE A 123 -13.66 -8.75 -5.02
C ILE A 123 -12.27 -8.98 -5.63
N LEU A 124 -11.42 -9.78 -4.98
CA LEU A 124 -10.06 -10.04 -5.45
C LEU A 124 -10.05 -10.70 -6.84
N ILE A 125 -10.91 -11.69 -7.06
CA ILE A 125 -11.06 -12.37 -8.36
C ILE A 125 -11.50 -11.39 -9.43
N ILE A 126 -12.52 -10.56 -9.14
CA ILE A 126 -13.04 -9.59 -10.10
C ILE A 126 -11.98 -8.55 -10.46
N THR A 127 -11.28 -8.01 -9.46
CA THR A 127 -10.20 -7.03 -9.68
C THR A 127 -9.01 -7.63 -10.42
N GLY A 128 -8.71 -8.91 -10.19
CA GLY A 128 -7.63 -9.61 -10.89
C GLY A 128 -7.99 -10.07 -12.31
N TYR A 129 -9.28 -10.31 -12.59
CA TYR A 129 -9.75 -10.82 -13.88
C TYR A 129 -9.81 -9.75 -14.99
N ASN A 130 -10.08 -8.48 -14.65
CA ASN A 130 -10.14 -7.38 -15.62
C ASN A 130 -9.39 -6.13 -15.13
N PRO A 131 -8.07 -6.01 -15.41
CA PRO A 131 -7.28 -4.85 -15.02
C PRO A 131 -7.66 -3.56 -15.79
N ASP A 132 -8.35 -3.65 -16.93
CA ASP A 132 -8.55 -2.53 -17.86
C ASP A 132 -9.80 -1.66 -17.59
N LYS A 133 -10.65 -1.98 -16.59
CA LYS A 133 -11.97 -1.34 -16.39
C LYS A 133 -12.16 -0.60 -15.06
N THR A 134 -11.11 -0.16 -14.39
CA THR A 134 -11.20 0.64 -13.15
C THR A 134 -10.37 1.90 -13.18
#